data_AF-A0A8H3FHG2-F1
#
_entry.id   AF-A0A8H3FHG2-F1
#
_cell.length_a   1.000
_cell.length_b   1.000
_cell.length_c   1.000
_cell.angle_alpha   90.00
_cell.angle_beta   90.00
_cell.angle_gamma   90.00
#
_symmetry.space_group_name_H-M   'P 1'
#
loop_
_entity.id
_entity.type
_entity.pdbx_description
1 polymer ?
#
loop_
_entity_poly.entity_id
_entity_poly.type
_entity_poly.pdbx_seq_one_letter_code
_entity_poly.pdbx_strand_id
1 'polypeptide(L)'
;MKILTADLLPRFSPHGFETFQFDFDTAPSSITDSSLLTLTAKLISQLFDYDIATMPTSTSIHSGFREMIGGEEGGDQREPRQTPIRIYVYQITVDNGVALCVPPVEGNLSALLTLAICESTIRRTAKPSDRILGIINVAIAASDGNPLDSIIYFAMINEVSPSQNYFTTVHKDCLECIYSFDKSTGQFTRLTTINIHESSRDWEADLRRYPLYKNGWVLVCREFRYFGKDAVRIPNSAPWLLQASQSLRQSHRVCDEEEDIWYELEDLINDLRVMITGFTPKALVGNARRSVLERESTQSPPLLPRPRPRC
;
A
#
# COMPACT_ATOMS: atom_id res chain seq x y z
N MET A 1 20.55 -41.38 -17.06
CA MET A 1 20.45 -40.13 -16.27
C MET A 1 18.97 -39.85 -16.03
N LYS A 2 18.44 -40.21 -14.85
CA LYS A 2 17.04 -39.96 -14.47
C LYS A 2 17.01 -38.64 -13.71
N ILE A 3 16.32 -37.64 -14.25
CA ILE A 3 16.06 -36.38 -13.54
C ILE A 3 14.91 -36.66 -12.57
N LEU A 4 15.18 -36.54 -11.26
CA LEU A 4 14.15 -36.52 -10.23
C LEU A 4 13.56 -35.11 -10.21
N THR A 5 12.32 -34.95 -10.66
CA THR A 5 11.51 -33.77 -10.38
C THR A 5 10.95 -33.91 -8.97
N ALA A 6 11.44 -33.09 -8.04
CA ALA A 6 10.80 -32.91 -6.75
C ALA A 6 9.63 -31.95 -6.94
N ASP A 7 8.40 -32.44 -6.75
CA ASP A 7 7.21 -31.60 -6.74
C ASP A 7 7.18 -30.80 -5.43
N LEU A 8 7.66 -29.56 -5.49
CA LEU A 8 7.53 -28.58 -4.42
C LEU A 8 6.13 -27.95 -4.52
N LEU A 9 5.15 -28.57 -3.85
CA LEU A 9 3.84 -27.92 -3.66
C LEU A 9 3.84 -27.14 -2.34
N PRO A 10 3.63 -25.81 -2.35
CA PRO A 10 3.51 -25.04 -1.12
C PRO A 10 2.23 -25.43 -0.38
N ARG A 11 2.36 -25.75 0.92
CA ARG A 11 1.21 -25.88 1.83
C ARG A 11 1.01 -24.57 2.57
N PHE A 12 -0.17 -23.98 2.42
CA PHE A 12 -0.52 -22.70 3.05
C PHE A 12 -1.04 -22.92 4.48
N SER A 13 -0.44 -22.22 5.45
CA SER A 13 -0.96 -22.07 6.81
C SER A 13 -1.67 -20.71 6.96
N PRO A 14 -2.84 -20.63 7.63
CA PRO A 14 -3.62 -19.39 7.75
C PRO A 14 -3.06 -18.36 8.76
N HIS A 15 -1.97 -18.66 9.47
CA HIS A 15 -1.37 -17.76 10.44
C HIS A 15 0.09 -17.53 10.08
N GLY A 16 0.36 -16.38 9.46
CA GLY A 16 1.63 -16.05 8.84
C GLY A 16 2.81 -16.08 9.81
N PHE A 17 3.63 -17.13 9.70
CA PHE A 17 5.09 -17.12 9.62
C PHE A 17 5.49 -18.38 8.82
N GLU A 18 6.41 -18.24 7.87
CA GLU A 18 6.91 -19.37 7.08
C GLU A 18 7.89 -20.20 7.92
N THR A 19 7.54 -21.44 8.25
CA THR A 19 8.52 -22.47 8.60
C THR A 19 8.61 -23.46 7.45
N PHE A 20 9.75 -23.47 6.74
CA PHE A 20 10.07 -24.52 5.79
C PHE A 20 10.49 -25.76 6.57
N GLN A 21 9.56 -26.69 6.77
CA GLN A 21 9.88 -27.99 7.37
C GLN A 21 10.28 -28.95 6.25
N PHE A 22 11.54 -29.34 6.22
CA PHE A 22 12.04 -30.37 5.32
C PHE A 22 11.87 -31.73 6.01
N ASP A 23 10.96 -32.57 5.52
CA ASP A 23 10.92 -33.99 5.90
C ASP A 23 12.00 -34.74 5.11
N PHE A 24 13.00 -35.25 5.82
CA PHE A 24 14.16 -35.94 5.23
C PHE A 24 14.04 -37.48 5.23
N ASP A 25 12.86 -38.04 5.51
CA ASP A 25 12.71 -39.50 5.72
C ASP A 25 12.79 -40.35 4.43
N THR A 26 13.01 -39.74 3.25
CA THR A 26 13.12 -40.48 1.98
C THR A 26 14.28 -40.07 1.07
N ALA A 27 15.36 -39.48 1.61
CA ALA A 27 16.54 -39.21 0.80
C ALA A 27 17.32 -40.52 0.51
N PRO A 28 17.64 -40.84 -0.77
CA PRO A 28 18.48 -41.98 -1.08
C PRO A 28 19.87 -41.78 -0.47
N SER A 29 20.42 -42.85 0.11
CA SER A 29 21.69 -42.90 0.87
C SER A 29 22.97 -42.54 0.10
N SER A 30 22.85 -41.89 -1.06
CA SER A 30 23.95 -41.50 -1.94
C SER A 30 24.09 -39.99 -2.12
N ILE A 31 23.32 -39.16 -1.40
CA ILE A 31 23.49 -37.70 -1.43
C ILE A 31 24.45 -37.31 -0.31
N THR A 32 25.61 -36.76 -0.68
CA THR A 32 26.58 -36.23 0.27
C THR A 32 26.12 -34.89 0.83
N ASP A 33 26.35 -34.64 2.12
CA ASP A 33 25.94 -33.41 2.83
C ASP A 33 26.37 -32.11 2.12
N SER A 34 27.51 -32.13 1.43
CA SER A 34 28.03 -30.99 0.66
C SER A 34 27.13 -30.61 -0.53
N SER A 35 26.47 -31.58 -1.16
CA SER A 35 25.59 -31.35 -2.31
C SER A 35 24.28 -30.69 -1.89
N LEU A 36 23.75 -31.08 -0.72
CA LEU A 36 22.55 -30.49 -0.13
C LEU A 36 22.80 -29.05 0.34
N LEU A 37 23.89 -28.81 1.07
CA LEU A 37 24.29 -27.46 1.49
C LEU A 37 24.45 -26.50 0.31
N THR A 38 25.04 -26.98 -0.79
CA THR A 38 25.21 -26.18 -2.02
C THR A 38 23.87 -25.88 -2.69
N LEU A 39 22.92 -26.82 -2.68
CA LEU A 39 21.59 -26.62 -3.26
C LEU A 39 20.77 -25.63 -2.44
N THR A 40 20.80 -25.75 -1.10
CA THR A 40 20.13 -24.84 -0.18
C THR A 40 20.70 -23.44 -0.25
N ALA A 41 22.04 -23.29 -0.31
CA ALA A 41 22.69 -21.99 -0.48
C ALA A 41 22.35 -21.32 -1.82
N LYS A 42 22.25 -22.10 -2.92
CA LYS A 42 21.79 -21.59 -4.21
C LYS A 42 20.34 -21.14 -4.20
N LEU A 43 19.46 -21.89 -3.53
CA LEU A 43 18.05 -21.54 -3.37
C LEU A 43 17.87 -20.26 -2.54
N ILE A 44 18.60 -20.13 -1.43
CA ILE A 44 18.59 -18.92 -0.61
C ILE A 44 19.13 -17.72 -1.39
N SER A 45 20.24 -17.88 -2.12
CA SER A 45 20.79 -16.81 -2.97
C SER A 45 19.81 -16.35 -4.05
N GLN A 46 19.09 -17.28 -4.70
CA GLN A 46 18.07 -16.96 -5.70
C GLN A 46 16.80 -16.32 -5.14
N LEU A 47 16.43 -16.64 -3.90
CA LEU A 47 15.24 -16.09 -3.26
C LEU A 47 15.49 -14.71 -2.64
N PHE A 48 16.73 -14.42 -2.22
CA PHE A 48 17.05 -13.25 -1.40
C PHE A 48 18.14 -12.31 -1.98
N ASP A 49 18.58 -12.50 -3.23
CA ASP A 49 19.67 -11.72 -3.86
C ASP A 49 20.94 -11.66 -2.98
N TYR A 50 21.27 -12.78 -2.32
CA TYR A 50 22.37 -12.88 -1.36
C TYR A 50 23.66 -13.41 -2.03
N ASP A 51 24.80 -12.74 -1.84
CA ASP A 51 26.09 -13.16 -2.41
C ASP A 51 26.70 -14.31 -1.59
N ILE A 52 26.87 -15.47 -2.22
CA ILE A 52 27.43 -16.68 -1.59
C ILE A 52 28.92 -16.49 -1.24
N ALA A 53 29.61 -15.56 -1.90
CA ALA A 53 31.05 -15.33 -1.70
C ALA A 53 31.42 -14.81 -0.32
N THR A 54 30.45 -14.33 0.48
CA THR A 54 30.70 -13.79 1.83
C THR A 54 30.48 -14.80 2.95
N MET A 55 30.23 -16.08 2.64
CA MET A 55 30.10 -17.11 3.68
C MET A 55 31.46 -17.59 4.21
N PRO A 56 31.66 -17.68 5.55
CA PRO A 56 32.88 -18.26 6.11
C PRO A 56 32.96 -19.76 5.82
N THR A 57 34.11 -20.21 5.31
CA THR A 57 34.36 -21.63 4.97
C THR A 57 34.46 -22.52 6.21
N SER A 58 33.92 -23.73 6.10
CA SER A 58 33.58 -24.63 7.19
C SER A 58 34.77 -25.39 7.79
N THR A 59 35.18 -25.04 9.00
CA THR A 59 35.88 -26.01 9.88
C THR A 59 35.60 -25.82 11.38
N SER A 60 34.72 -24.91 11.79
CA SER A 60 34.45 -24.64 13.21
C SER A 60 32.96 -24.47 13.49
N ILE A 61 32.14 -25.48 13.21
CA ILE A 61 30.69 -25.43 13.45
C ILE A 61 30.21 -26.47 14.49
N HIS A 62 31.00 -27.51 14.81
CA HIS A 62 30.47 -28.62 15.60
C HIS A 62 30.71 -28.61 17.12
N SER A 63 31.52 -27.70 17.69
CA SER A 63 31.72 -27.63 19.16
C SER A 63 31.00 -26.48 19.88
N GLY A 64 30.42 -25.52 19.16
CA GLY A 64 29.75 -24.36 19.76
C GLY A 64 28.23 -24.48 19.93
N PHE A 65 27.60 -25.51 19.37
CA PHE A 65 26.13 -25.53 19.23
C PHE A 65 25.37 -26.03 20.47
N ARG A 66 26.07 -26.50 21.52
CA ARG A 66 25.43 -27.13 22.70
C ARG A 66 25.44 -26.31 23.98
N GLU A 67 26.19 -25.20 24.03
CA GLU A 67 26.12 -24.21 25.14
C GLU A 67 25.12 -23.07 24.89
N MET A 68 24.53 -22.99 23.69
CA MET A 68 23.61 -21.90 23.30
C MET A 68 22.13 -22.12 23.65
N ILE A 69 21.75 -23.22 24.32
CA ILE A 69 20.35 -23.53 24.68
C ILE A 69 20.06 -23.25 26.18
N GLY A 70 20.98 -22.59 26.89
CA GLY A 70 20.82 -22.20 28.30
C GLY A 70 20.73 -20.69 28.55
N GLY A 71 20.57 -19.88 27.51
CA GLY A 71 20.48 -18.42 27.63
C GLY A 71 19.11 -17.98 28.13
N GLU A 72 19.09 -17.38 29.32
CA GLU A 72 17.95 -16.76 29.96
C GLU A 72 17.10 -15.96 28.96
N GLU A 73 15.79 -16.24 28.90
CA GLU A 73 14.79 -15.51 28.13
C GLU A 73 14.57 -14.10 28.71
N GLY A 74 15.61 -13.28 28.73
CA GLY A 74 15.52 -11.84 28.94
C GLY A 74 15.05 -11.19 27.64
N GLY A 75 13.82 -11.45 27.24
CA GLY A 75 13.19 -10.83 26.07
C GLY A 75 13.17 -9.31 26.25
N ASP A 76 14.09 -8.62 25.57
CA ASP A 76 14.14 -7.17 25.48
C ASP A 76 12.85 -6.69 24.80
N GLN A 77 11.81 -6.43 25.60
CA GLN A 77 10.54 -5.85 25.17
C GLN A 77 10.75 -4.36 24.82
N ARG A 78 11.63 -4.08 23.85
CA ARG A 78 11.63 -2.76 23.22
C ARG A 78 10.35 -2.68 22.42
N GLU A 79 9.46 -1.79 22.85
CA GLU A 79 8.33 -1.40 22.02
C GLU A 79 8.85 -1.09 20.61
N PRO A 80 8.22 -1.66 19.57
CA PRO A 80 8.66 -1.46 18.20
C PRO A 80 8.67 0.04 17.92
N ARG A 81 9.84 0.57 17.52
CA ARG A 81 9.95 1.97 17.09
C ARG A 81 8.92 2.19 15.98
N GLN A 82 7.96 3.07 16.24
CA GLN A 82 7.02 3.48 15.21
C GLN A 82 7.82 4.09 14.07
N THR A 83 7.62 3.55 12.86
CA THR A 83 8.17 4.18 11.66
C THR A 83 7.43 5.49 11.42
N PRO A 84 8.12 6.56 11.00
CA PRO A 84 7.48 7.83 10.68
C PRO A 84 6.40 7.61 9.63
N ILE A 85 5.29 8.36 9.76
CA ILE A 85 4.20 8.30 8.80
C ILE A 85 4.68 8.93 7.49
N ARG A 86 4.24 8.41 6.35
CA ARG A 86 4.57 8.98 5.04
C ARG A 86 3.32 9.44 4.30
N ILE A 87 3.49 10.46 3.48
CA ILE A 87 2.44 11.00 2.62
C ILE A 87 2.88 10.83 1.16
N TYR A 88 2.12 10.03 0.43
CA TYR A 88 2.30 9.83 -1.00
C TYR A 88 1.47 10.85 -1.76
N VAL A 89 2.14 11.68 -2.54
CA VAL A 89 1.51 12.64 -3.46
C VAL A 89 1.59 12.06 -4.86
N TYR A 90 0.45 11.82 -5.51
CA TYR A 90 0.36 11.13 -6.80
C TYR A 90 -0.43 11.94 -7.83
N GLN A 91 0.09 12.08 -9.04
CA GLN A 91 -0.63 12.65 -10.17
C GLN A 91 -1.51 11.59 -10.84
N ILE A 92 -2.81 11.86 -10.88
CA ILE A 92 -3.77 11.00 -11.57
C ILE A 92 -3.80 11.39 -13.04
N THR A 93 -3.67 10.38 -13.91
CA THR A 93 -3.77 10.55 -15.37
C THR A 93 -5.12 10.13 -15.93
N VAL A 94 -5.85 9.28 -15.21
CA VAL A 94 -7.20 8.81 -15.56
C VAL A 94 -8.01 8.72 -14.27
N ASP A 95 -9.15 9.40 -14.22
CA ASP A 95 -10.17 9.17 -13.20
C ASP A 95 -11.49 8.78 -13.84
N ASN A 96 -11.90 7.53 -13.63
CA ASN A 96 -13.17 6.99 -14.06
C ASN A 96 -13.99 6.49 -12.86
N GLY A 97 -13.57 6.82 -11.63
CA GLY A 97 -14.21 6.36 -10.38
C GLY A 97 -14.08 4.86 -10.10
N VAL A 98 -13.32 4.10 -10.90
CA VAL A 98 -13.28 2.63 -10.81
C VAL A 98 -12.65 2.11 -9.52
N ALA A 99 -11.71 2.86 -8.94
CA ALA A 99 -11.05 2.50 -7.67
C ALA A 99 -12.00 2.53 -6.46
N LEU A 100 -13.18 3.15 -6.59
CA LEU A 100 -14.16 3.18 -5.52
C LEU A 100 -14.96 1.88 -5.47
N CYS A 101 -14.68 1.04 -4.47
CA CYS A 101 -15.59 -0.02 -4.05
C CYS A 101 -16.75 0.59 -3.25
N VAL A 102 -17.74 1.15 -3.95
CA VAL A 102 -19.05 1.45 -3.34
C VAL A 102 -19.89 0.18 -3.46
N PRO A 103 -20.21 -0.51 -2.36
CA PRO A 103 -21.11 -1.65 -2.45
C PRO A 103 -22.48 -1.17 -2.97
N PRO A 104 -23.12 -1.93 -3.86
CA PRO A 104 -24.48 -1.66 -4.26
C PRO A 104 -25.36 -1.60 -3.00
N VAL A 105 -26.28 -0.64 -3.02
CA VAL A 105 -27.01 0.00 -1.91
C VAL A 105 -27.72 -0.95 -0.92
N GLU A 106 -27.68 -2.26 -1.12
CA GLU A 106 -28.51 -3.24 -0.40
C GLU A 106 -27.79 -4.07 0.67
N GLY A 107 -26.47 -4.01 0.77
CA GLY A 107 -25.72 -4.97 1.59
C GLY A 107 -24.70 -4.38 2.55
N ASN A 108 -25.11 -3.53 3.51
CA ASN A 108 -24.44 -3.13 4.77
C ASN A 108 -22.90 -2.97 4.83
N LEU A 109 -22.20 -2.92 3.70
CA LEU A 109 -20.77 -2.74 3.62
C LEU A 109 -20.53 -1.23 3.58
N SER A 110 -19.65 -0.76 4.46
CA SER A 110 -19.17 0.61 4.40
C SER A 110 -18.46 0.83 3.06
N ALA A 111 -18.66 2.00 2.44
CA ALA A 111 -17.85 2.41 1.30
C ALA A 111 -16.36 2.16 1.59
N LEU A 112 -15.67 1.59 0.62
CA LEU A 112 -14.27 1.21 0.73
C LEU A 112 -13.52 1.75 -0.48
N LEU A 113 -12.41 2.42 -0.25
CA LEU A 113 -11.48 2.73 -1.33
C LEU A 113 -10.41 1.66 -1.33
N THR A 114 -10.19 1.10 -2.50
CA THR A 114 -9.15 0.12 -2.71
C THR A 114 -8.31 0.64 -3.86
N LEU A 115 -7.00 0.49 -3.76
CA LEU A 115 -6.07 0.92 -4.78
C LEU A 115 -5.45 -0.34 -5.37
N ALA A 116 -6.27 -1.18 -6.02
CA ALA A 116 -5.82 -2.48 -6.50
C ALA A 116 -5.05 -2.40 -7.82
N ILE A 117 -5.34 -1.37 -8.63
CA ILE A 117 -4.82 -1.16 -9.98
C ILE A 117 -4.08 0.18 -10.13
N CYS A 118 -3.85 0.89 -9.01
CA CYS A 118 -3.12 2.16 -9.00
C CYS A 118 -1.59 1.95 -9.07
N GLU A 119 -0.85 3.06 -9.02
CA GLU A 119 0.62 3.12 -9.11
C GLU A 119 1.31 2.02 -8.29
N SER A 120 1.86 1.02 -8.99
CA SER A 120 2.43 -0.19 -8.38
C SER A 120 3.55 0.10 -7.38
N THR A 121 4.30 1.18 -7.58
CA THR A 121 5.37 1.59 -6.67
C THR A 121 4.85 2.02 -5.30
N ILE A 122 3.72 2.73 -5.25
CA ILE A 122 3.05 3.09 -4.00
C ILE A 122 2.54 1.82 -3.32
N ARG A 123 1.85 0.95 -4.05
CA ARG A 123 1.30 -0.31 -3.51
C ARG A 123 2.35 -1.22 -2.87
N ARG A 124 3.57 -1.28 -3.44
CA ARG A 124 4.68 -2.07 -2.89
C ARG A 124 5.29 -1.48 -1.63
N THR A 125 5.33 -0.15 -1.52
CA THR A 125 6.18 0.52 -0.53
C THR A 125 5.40 1.07 0.65
N ALA A 126 4.12 1.37 0.45
CA ALA A 126 3.28 1.94 1.48
C ALA A 126 2.98 0.95 2.60
N LYS A 127 2.72 1.47 3.78
CA LYS A 127 2.46 0.73 5.01
C LYS A 127 1.13 1.18 5.62
N PRO A 128 0.54 0.39 6.53
CA PRO A 128 -0.56 0.88 7.35
C PRO A 128 -0.21 2.23 8.01
N SER A 129 -1.21 3.11 8.10
CA SER A 129 -1.13 4.51 8.56
C SER A 129 -0.51 5.52 7.60
N ASP A 130 0.17 5.09 6.53
CA ASP A 130 0.59 6.01 5.46
C ASP A 130 -0.65 6.63 4.78
N ARG A 131 -0.44 7.78 4.16
CA ARG A 131 -1.52 8.59 3.56
C ARG A 131 -1.25 8.81 2.08
N ILE A 132 -2.30 8.97 1.30
CA ILE A 132 -2.23 9.18 -0.15
C ILE A 132 -3.10 10.37 -0.54
N LEU A 133 -2.55 11.26 -1.36
CA LEU A 133 -3.25 12.36 -2.01
C LEU A 133 -3.16 12.20 -3.53
N GLY A 134 -4.32 12.11 -4.18
CA GLY A 134 -4.45 12.15 -5.62
C GLY A 134 -4.61 13.58 -6.11
N ILE A 135 -3.70 14.04 -6.96
CA ILE A 135 -3.72 15.37 -7.58
C ILE A 135 -4.05 15.24 -9.06
N ILE A 136 -4.92 16.13 -9.54
CA ILE A 136 -5.29 16.23 -10.94
C ILE A 136 -4.09 16.65 -11.79
N ASN A 137 -3.79 15.86 -12.82
CA ASN A 137 -2.82 16.25 -13.83
C ASN A 137 -3.44 17.11 -14.94
N VAL A 138 -2.60 17.56 -15.88
CA VAL A 138 -3.03 18.38 -17.02
C VAL A 138 -4.07 17.68 -17.92
N ALA A 139 -3.97 16.36 -18.09
CA ALA A 139 -4.90 15.61 -18.94
C ALA A 139 -6.31 15.61 -18.36
N ILE A 140 -6.47 15.31 -17.06
CA ILE A 140 -7.76 15.31 -16.38
C ILE A 140 -8.34 16.72 -16.29
N ALA A 141 -7.49 17.73 -16.00
CA ALA A 141 -7.95 19.12 -15.98
C ALA A 141 -8.58 19.54 -17.32
N ALA A 142 -8.00 19.08 -18.43
CA ALA A 142 -8.52 19.35 -19.78
C ALA A 142 -9.81 18.56 -20.10
N SER A 143 -9.94 17.31 -19.65
CA SER A 143 -11.10 16.47 -19.98
C SER A 143 -12.33 16.77 -19.12
N ASP A 144 -12.12 17.03 -17.82
CA ASP A 144 -13.20 17.04 -16.84
C ASP A 144 -13.57 18.46 -16.40
N GLY A 145 -12.83 19.47 -16.88
CA GLY A 145 -13.01 20.88 -16.51
C GLY A 145 -12.56 21.21 -15.08
N ASN A 146 -11.86 20.28 -14.44
CA ASN A 146 -11.32 20.49 -13.10
C ASN A 146 -10.11 21.45 -13.16
N PRO A 147 -9.91 22.30 -12.14
CA PRO A 147 -8.72 23.14 -12.08
C PRO A 147 -7.46 22.27 -11.92
N LEU A 148 -6.37 22.69 -12.57
CA LEU A 148 -5.02 22.21 -12.20
C LEU A 148 -4.75 22.44 -10.71
N ASP A 149 -3.87 21.61 -10.15
CA ASP A 149 -3.49 21.65 -8.73
C ASP A 149 -4.69 21.45 -7.80
N SER A 150 -5.57 20.51 -8.16
CA SER A 150 -6.72 20.13 -7.33
C SER A 150 -6.59 18.69 -6.83
N ILE A 151 -6.97 18.48 -5.57
CA ILE A 151 -7.05 17.19 -4.91
C ILE A 151 -8.34 16.50 -5.30
N ILE A 152 -8.23 15.33 -5.91
CA ILE A 152 -9.40 14.53 -6.33
C ILE A 152 -9.72 13.43 -5.35
N TYR A 153 -8.74 12.96 -4.57
CA TYR A 153 -8.99 12.13 -3.40
C TYR A 153 -7.90 12.25 -2.34
N PHE A 154 -8.29 11.91 -1.11
CA PHE A 154 -7.42 11.65 0.03
C PHE A 154 -7.74 10.26 0.59
N ALA A 155 -6.73 9.51 1.02
CA ALA A 155 -6.92 8.21 1.65
C ALA A 155 -5.87 7.93 2.72
N MET A 156 -6.27 7.28 3.81
CA MET A 156 -5.39 6.68 4.79
C MET A 156 -5.39 5.16 4.61
N ILE A 157 -4.20 4.57 4.53
CA ILE A 157 -4.02 3.14 4.35
C ILE A 157 -4.29 2.44 5.67
N ASN A 158 -5.26 1.53 5.68
CA ASN A 158 -5.55 0.70 6.85
C ASN A 158 -4.84 -0.64 6.76
N GLU A 159 -4.77 -1.23 5.57
CA GLU A 159 -4.21 -2.55 5.33
C GLU A 159 -3.50 -2.59 3.97
N VAL A 160 -2.44 -3.38 3.90
CA VAL A 160 -1.75 -3.77 2.66
C VAL A 160 -1.98 -5.26 2.48
N SER A 161 -2.75 -5.64 1.47
CA SER A 161 -3.18 -7.01 1.25
C SER A 161 -2.50 -7.60 0.01
N PRO A 162 -2.01 -8.84 0.04
CA PRO A 162 -1.57 -9.53 -1.18
C PRO A 162 -2.71 -9.64 -2.19
N SER A 163 -2.41 -9.36 -3.46
CA SER A 163 -3.36 -9.44 -4.57
C SER A 163 -4.06 -10.80 -4.68
N GLN A 164 -3.37 -11.89 -4.32
CA GLN A 164 -3.91 -13.25 -4.34
C GLN A 164 -5.10 -13.39 -3.38
N ASN A 165 -5.05 -12.68 -2.25
CA ASN A 165 -6.15 -12.64 -1.30
C ASN A 165 -7.24 -11.72 -1.82
N TYR A 166 -6.88 -10.51 -2.24
CA TYR A 166 -7.85 -9.52 -2.72
C TYR A 166 -8.74 -10.04 -3.87
N PHE A 167 -8.13 -10.53 -4.94
CA PHE A 167 -8.85 -10.98 -6.16
C PHE A 167 -9.54 -12.35 -6.01
N THR A 168 -9.49 -13.01 -4.84
CA THR A 168 -10.25 -14.25 -4.57
C THR A 168 -11.43 -14.06 -3.61
N THR A 169 -11.59 -12.88 -3.03
CA THR A 169 -12.50 -12.62 -1.90
C THR A 169 -13.81 -11.94 -2.34
N VAL A 170 -14.48 -11.29 -1.39
CA VAL A 170 -15.74 -10.56 -1.52
C VAL A 170 -15.67 -9.34 -2.45
N HIS A 171 -14.48 -8.97 -2.92
CA HIS A 171 -14.26 -7.79 -3.76
C HIS A 171 -14.41 -8.06 -5.27
N LYS A 172 -14.84 -9.27 -5.66
CA LYS A 172 -14.99 -9.65 -7.08
C LYS A 172 -15.94 -8.75 -7.87
N ASP A 173 -16.92 -8.17 -7.20
CA ASP A 173 -17.90 -7.27 -7.81
C ASP A 173 -17.43 -5.81 -7.86
N CYS A 174 -16.25 -5.49 -7.27
CA CYS A 174 -15.67 -4.17 -7.43
C CYS A 174 -15.19 -3.97 -8.87
N LEU A 175 -15.44 -2.78 -9.42
CA LEU A 175 -15.09 -2.44 -10.81
C LEU A 175 -13.58 -2.51 -11.09
N GLU A 176 -12.74 -2.34 -10.07
CA GLU A 176 -11.28 -2.48 -10.21
C GLU A 176 -10.78 -3.93 -10.12
N CYS A 177 -11.67 -4.90 -9.86
CA CYS A 177 -11.33 -6.31 -9.82
C CYS A 177 -11.12 -6.84 -11.24
N ILE A 178 -10.02 -6.44 -11.88
CA ILE A 178 -9.72 -6.77 -13.28
C ILE A 178 -8.96 -8.09 -13.45
N TYR A 179 -8.63 -8.77 -12.35
CA TYR A 179 -7.93 -10.06 -12.36
C TYR A 179 -8.71 -11.14 -11.61
N SER A 180 -8.48 -12.38 -12.01
CA SER A 180 -8.86 -13.58 -11.26
C SER A 180 -7.61 -14.39 -10.95
N PHE A 181 -7.44 -14.77 -9.69
CA PHE A 181 -6.33 -15.62 -9.24
C PHE A 181 -6.77 -17.08 -9.16
N ASP A 182 -6.09 -17.95 -9.90
CA ASP A 182 -6.29 -19.39 -9.83
C ASP A 182 -5.35 -19.98 -8.78
N LYS A 183 -5.92 -20.45 -7.66
CA LYS A 183 -5.17 -21.06 -6.56
C LYS A 183 -4.49 -22.37 -6.95
N SER A 184 -4.97 -23.07 -7.96
CA SER A 184 -4.40 -24.37 -8.38
C SER A 184 -3.12 -24.20 -9.18
N THR A 185 -3.05 -23.18 -10.02
CA THR A 185 -1.87 -22.87 -10.85
C THR A 185 -0.98 -21.78 -10.24
N GLY A 186 -1.52 -21.02 -9.28
CA GLY A 186 -0.87 -19.84 -8.71
C GLY A 186 -0.76 -18.68 -9.70
N GLN A 187 -1.59 -18.65 -10.75
CA GLN A 187 -1.52 -17.64 -11.82
C GLN A 187 -2.68 -16.65 -11.79
N PHE A 188 -2.39 -15.41 -12.16
CA PHE A 188 -3.41 -14.42 -12.46
C PHE A 188 -3.86 -14.50 -13.91
N THR A 189 -5.16 -14.34 -14.12
CA THR A 189 -5.78 -14.16 -15.44
C THR A 189 -6.51 -12.82 -15.45
N ARG A 190 -6.39 -12.06 -16.54
CA ARG A 190 -7.14 -10.80 -16.72
C ARG A 190 -8.59 -11.12 -17.09
N LEU A 191 -9.53 -10.41 -16.48
CA LEU A 191 -10.94 -10.45 -16.85
C LEU A 191 -11.18 -9.57 -18.08
N THR A 192 -11.78 -10.15 -19.13
CA THR A 192 -12.02 -9.46 -20.41
C THR A 192 -13.22 -8.50 -20.36
N THR A 193 -14.00 -8.52 -19.28
CA THR A 193 -15.19 -7.68 -19.11
C THR A 193 -14.87 -6.22 -18.76
N ILE A 194 -13.62 -5.92 -18.38
CA ILE A 194 -13.20 -4.59 -17.92
C ILE A 194 -12.07 -4.09 -18.81
N ASN A 195 -12.32 -2.99 -19.51
CA ASN A 195 -11.40 -2.36 -20.48
C ASN A 195 -10.36 -1.47 -19.79
N ILE A 196 -9.62 -2.05 -18.83
CA ILE A 196 -8.54 -1.41 -18.10
C ILE A 196 -7.30 -2.31 -18.16
N HIS A 197 -6.12 -1.70 -18.31
CA HIS A 197 -4.83 -2.39 -18.45
C HIS A 197 -4.86 -3.46 -19.56
N GLU A 198 -5.32 -3.06 -20.75
CA GLU A 198 -5.57 -4.01 -21.83
C GLU A 198 -4.31 -4.64 -22.42
N SER A 199 -3.18 -3.92 -22.34
CA SER A 199 -1.94 -4.38 -22.92
C SER A 199 -1.19 -5.32 -21.99
N SER A 200 -0.43 -6.25 -22.57
CA SER A 200 0.49 -7.11 -21.80
C SER A 200 1.52 -6.30 -21.01
N ARG A 201 1.84 -5.07 -21.44
CA ARG A 201 2.78 -4.19 -20.74
C ARG A 201 2.16 -3.63 -19.47
N ASP A 202 0.88 -3.25 -19.51
CA ASP A 202 0.16 -2.75 -18.33
C ASP A 202 0.08 -3.86 -17.28
N TRP A 203 -0.27 -5.08 -17.71
CA TRP A 203 -0.31 -6.23 -16.82
C TRP A 203 1.04 -6.51 -16.15
N GLU A 204 2.13 -6.50 -16.92
CA GLU A 204 3.47 -6.70 -16.38
C GLU A 204 3.89 -5.56 -15.44
N ALA A 205 3.50 -4.32 -15.72
CA ALA A 205 3.75 -3.19 -14.83
C ALA A 205 2.94 -3.28 -13.53
N ASP A 206 1.72 -3.82 -13.61
CA ASP A 206 0.77 -3.86 -12.51
C ASP A 206 1.04 -5.01 -11.52
N LEU A 207 1.27 -6.24 -12.01
CA LEU A 207 1.50 -7.40 -11.15
C LEU A 207 2.96 -7.89 -11.14
N ARG A 208 3.77 -7.56 -12.16
CA ARG A 208 5.02 -8.27 -12.53
C ARG A 208 4.75 -9.71 -12.98
N ARG A 209 5.83 -10.43 -13.28
CA ARG A 209 5.77 -11.78 -13.84
C ARG A 209 5.56 -12.83 -12.76
N TYR A 210 4.83 -13.88 -13.13
CA TYR A 210 4.85 -15.17 -12.45
C TYR A 210 6.30 -15.68 -12.33
N PRO A 211 6.69 -16.36 -11.24
CA PRO A 211 5.86 -16.81 -10.10
C PRO A 211 5.72 -15.80 -8.96
N LEU A 212 6.47 -14.70 -8.98
CA LEU A 212 6.62 -13.86 -7.79
C LEU A 212 5.57 -12.76 -7.65
N TYR A 213 5.06 -12.24 -8.78
CA TYR A 213 4.14 -11.10 -8.80
C TYR A 213 4.53 -9.98 -7.82
N LYS A 214 5.78 -9.50 -7.91
CA LYS A 214 6.39 -8.57 -6.92
C LYS A 214 5.59 -7.27 -6.70
N ASN A 215 4.69 -6.90 -7.62
CA ASN A 215 3.83 -5.72 -7.51
C ASN A 215 2.39 -6.04 -7.05
N GLY A 216 2.08 -7.31 -6.81
CA GLY A 216 0.75 -7.81 -6.47
C GLY A 216 0.34 -7.48 -5.04
N TRP A 217 0.21 -6.20 -4.73
CA TRP A 217 -0.24 -5.66 -3.44
C TRP A 217 -1.44 -4.76 -3.66
N VAL A 218 -2.37 -4.74 -2.72
CA VAL A 218 -3.58 -3.92 -2.75
C VAL A 218 -3.64 -3.11 -1.47
N LEU A 219 -3.85 -1.80 -1.61
CA LEU A 219 -4.02 -0.91 -0.47
C LEU A 219 -5.50 -0.76 -0.18
N VAL A 220 -5.88 -0.99 1.08
CA VAL A 220 -7.25 -0.95 1.56
C VAL A 220 -7.42 0.26 2.47
N CYS A 221 -8.30 1.17 2.08
CA CYS A 221 -8.51 2.47 2.71
C CYS A 221 -9.99 2.64 3.11
N ARG A 222 -10.24 2.64 4.42
CA ARG A 222 -11.54 2.86 5.07
C ARG A 222 -11.75 4.33 5.43
N GLU A 223 -10.67 5.07 5.65
CA GLU A 223 -10.73 6.52 5.83
C GLU A 223 -10.26 7.21 4.55
N PHE A 224 -11.21 7.60 3.72
CA PHE A 224 -10.93 8.29 2.46
C PHE A 224 -11.98 9.36 2.15
N ARG A 225 -11.61 10.29 1.27
CA ARG A 225 -12.49 11.29 0.66
C ARG A 225 -12.24 11.26 -0.83
N TYR A 226 -13.32 11.14 -1.61
CA TYR A 226 -13.25 11.23 -3.06
C TYR A 226 -14.13 12.37 -3.52
N PHE A 227 -13.51 13.32 -4.22
CA PHE A 227 -14.10 14.58 -4.62
C PHE A 227 -14.57 14.55 -6.08
N GLY A 228 -13.91 13.77 -6.95
CA GLY A 228 -14.28 13.64 -8.36
C GLY A 228 -14.38 15.00 -9.06
N LYS A 229 -15.59 15.39 -9.46
CA LYS A 229 -15.87 16.69 -10.11
C LYS A 229 -15.79 17.89 -9.16
N ASP A 230 -15.87 17.65 -7.85
CA ASP A 230 -15.78 18.67 -6.81
C ASP A 230 -14.34 18.74 -6.25
N ALA A 231 -13.34 18.48 -7.09
CA ALA A 231 -11.93 18.43 -6.69
C ALA A 231 -11.51 19.71 -5.94
N VAL A 232 -10.77 19.53 -4.84
CA VAL A 232 -10.43 20.61 -3.91
C VAL A 232 -9.13 21.26 -4.35
N ARG A 233 -9.18 22.52 -4.74
CA ARG A 233 -7.97 23.27 -5.13
C ARG A 233 -6.98 23.35 -3.96
N ILE A 234 -5.70 23.08 -4.23
CA ILE A 234 -4.62 23.28 -3.27
C ILE A 234 -4.57 24.78 -2.93
N PRO A 235 -4.59 25.17 -1.64
CA PRO A 235 -4.62 26.57 -1.26
C PRO A 235 -3.30 27.26 -1.59
N ASN A 236 -3.35 28.54 -1.97
CA ASN A 236 -2.14 29.34 -2.23
C ASN A 236 -1.24 29.52 -0.99
N SER A 237 -1.78 29.25 0.21
CA SER A 237 -1.01 29.21 1.46
C SER A 237 -0.14 27.96 1.60
N ALA A 238 -0.21 27.01 0.65
CA ALA A 238 0.63 25.81 0.58
C ALA A 238 1.58 25.85 -0.64
N PRO A 239 2.52 26.82 -0.71
CA PRO A 239 3.40 26.99 -1.86
C PRO A 239 4.33 25.81 -2.11
N TRP A 240 4.81 25.11 -1.08
CA TRP A 240 5.71 23.96 -1.26
C TRP A 240 4.97 22.79 -1.90
N LEU A 241 3.72 22.57 -1.50
CA LEU A 241 2.85 21.57 -2.11
C LEU A 241 2.52 21.89 -3.56
N LEU A 242 2.19 23.15 -3.87
CA LEU A 242 1.97 23.60 -5.25
C LEU A 242 3.22 23.41 -6.12
N GLN A 243 4.40 23.76 -5.59
CA GLN A 243 5.64 23.55 -6.31
C GLN A 243 5.92 22.05 -6.52
N ALA A 244 5.68 21.23 -5.50
CA ALA A 244 5.85 19.79 -5.60
C ALA A 244 4.89 19.19 -6.63
N SER A 245 3.61 19.53 -6.61
CA SER A 245 2.61 19.02 -7.56
C SER A 245 2.99 19.31 -9.02
N GLN A 246 3.55 20.50 -9.27
CA GLN A 246 3.96 20.95 -10.60
C GLN A 246 5.30 20.36 -11.07
N SER A 247 6.16 19.92 -10.14
CA SER A 247 7.51 19.43 -10.45
C SER A 247 7.67 17.91 -10.40
N LEU A 248 6.56 17.17 -10.25
CA LEU A 248 6.53 15.72 -10.29
C LEU A 248 7.01 15.20 -11.66
N ARG A 249 8.28 14.79 -11.72
CA ARG A 249 8.89 14.10 -12.88
C ARG A 249 8.43 12.65 -12.99
N GLN A 250 8.18 12.03 -11.84
CA GLN A 250 7.55 10.72 -11.71
C GLN A 250 6.09 10.95 -11.35
N SER A 251 5.22 9.98 -11.64
CA SER A 251 3.80 10.07 -11.32
C SER A 251 3.52 10.25 -9.82
N HIS A 252 4.50 10.08 -8.94
CA HIS A 252 4.37 10.30 -7.49
C HIS A 252 5.63 10.87 -6.83
N ARG A 253 5.43 11.33 -5.59
CA ARG A 253 6.45 11.66 -4.60
C ARG A 253 6.06 11.07 -3.26
N VAL A 254 7.06 10.68 -2.47
CA VAL A 254 6.92 10.32 -1.06
C VAL A 254 7.46 11.48 -0.24
N CYS A 255 6.68 11.93 0.73
CA CYS A 255 7.06 12.96 1.68
C CYS A 255 7.10 12.35 3.07
N ASP A 256 8.18 12.62 3.80
CA ASP A 256 8.38 12.18 5.18
C ASP A 256 8.33 13.40 6.14
N GLU A 257 8.23 13.14 7.45
CA GLU A 257 8.05 14.16 8.50
C GLU A 257 9.16 15.24 8.58
N GLU A 258 10.32 14.97 7.99
CA GLU A 258 11.48 15.88 8.01
C GLU A 258 11.44 16.96 6.92
N GLU A 259 10.51 16.88 5.97
CA GLU A 259 10.42 17.83 4.86
C GLU A 259 9.50 19.02 5.17
N ASP A 260 9.85 20.23 4.72
CA ASP A 260 9.03 21.44 4.94
C ASP A 260 7.59 21.31 4.40
N ILE A 261 7.43 20.58 3.30
CA ILE A 261 6.13 20.28 2.68
C ILE A 261 5.21 19.47 3.60
N TRP A 262 5.77 18.74 4.57
CA TRP A 262 5.02 17.87 5.47
C TRP A 262 3.94 18.63 6.24
N TYR A 263 4.27 19.81 6.77
CA TYR A 263 3.31 20.61 7.54
C TYR A 263 2.14 21.11 6.68
N GLU A 264 2.42 21.53 5.44
CA GLU A 264 1.37 21.94 4.50
C GLU A 264 0.47 20.76 4.13
N LEU A 265 1.06 19.57 3.96
CA LEU A 265 0.33 18.34 3.68
C LEU A 265 -0.54 17.91 4.86
N GLU A 266 -0.03 17.94 6.09
CA GLU A 266 -0.79 17.61 7.30
C GLU A 266 -1.96 18.57 7.50
N ASP A 267 -1.74 19.88 7.38
CA ASP A 267 -2.80 20.89 7.49
C ASP A 267 -3.90 20.66 6.45
N LEU A 268 -3.51 20.48 5.18
CA LEU A 268 -4.46 20.18 4.11
C LEU A 268 -5.22 18.87 4.38
N ILE A 269 -4.53 17.81 4.79
CA ILE A 269 -5.16 16.52 5.10
C ILE A 269 -6.16 16.69 6.24
N ASN A 270 -5.83 17.43 7.31
CA ASN A 270 -6.73 17.67 8.42
C ASN A 270 -8.01 18.39 7.98
N ASP A 271 -7.92 19.31 7.02
CA ASP A 271 -9.08 19.96 6.43
C ASP A 271 -9.87 19.03 5.52
N LEU A 272 -9.21 18.26 4.65
CA LEU A 272 -9.87 17.29 3.78
C LEU A 272 -10.61 16.21 4.59
N ARG A 273 -10.02 15.75 5.71
CA ARG A 273 -10.59 14.71 6.58
C ARG A 273 -11.96 15.10 7.15
N VAL A 274 -12.24 16.38 7.37
CA VAL A 274 -13.54 16.81 7.90
C VAL A 274 -14.58 17.09 6.82
N MET A 275 -14.16 17.13 5.55
CA MET A 275 -15.09 17.32 4.43
C MET A 275 -16.01 16.10 4.25
N ILE A 276 -17.27 16.33 3.89
CA ILE A 276 -18.23 15.29 3.57
C ILE A 276 -18.42 15.25 2.05
N THR A 277 -18.26 14.07 1.46
CA THR A 277 -18.43 13.80 0.04
C THR A 277 -19.57 12.81 -0.17
N GLY A 278 -20.04 12.65 -1.41
CA GLY A 278 -21.02 11.61 -1.75
C GLY A 278 -20.55 10.18 -1.45
N PHE A 279 -19.24 10.00 -1.27
CA PHE A 279 -18.59 8.71 -1.03
C PHE A 279 -18.08 8.55 0.40
N THR A 280 -18.29 9.55 1.28
CA THR A 280 -17.80 9.48 2.67
C THR A 280 -18.47 8.31 3.40
N PRO A 281 -17.69 7.35 3.95
CA PRO A 281 -18.24 6.24 4.70
C PRO A 281 -19.15 6.72 5.84
N LYS A 282 -20.33 6.10 5.98
CA LYS A 282 -21.34 6.48 7.00
C LYS A 282 -20.76 6.55 8.42
N ALA A 283 -19.83 5.65 8.75
CA ALA A 283 -19.13 5.63 10.04
C ALA A 283 -18.33 6.92 10.33
N LEU A 284 -17.88 7.63 9.29
CA LEU A 284 -17.08 8.86 9.42
C LEU A 284 -17.93 10.12 9.42
N VAL A 285 -19.16 10.09 8.90
CA VAL A 285 -20.05 11.26 8.85
C VAL A 285 -20.36 11.78 10.26
N GLY A 286 -20.56 10.89 11.23
CA GLY A 286 -20.81 11.27 12.62
C GLY A 286 -19.61 11.98 13.26
N ASN A 287 -18.40 11.48 13.00
CA ASN A 287 -17.16 12.06 13.53
C ASN A 287 -16.86 13.43 12.89
N ALA A 288 -17.02 13.55 11.57
CA ALA A 288 -16.80 14.79 10.84
C ALA A 288 -17.71 15.94 11.32
N ARG A 289 -18.99 15.65 11.59
CA ARG A 289 -19.92 16.65 12.12
C ARG A 289 -19.51 17.15 13.50
N ARG A 290 -19.00 16.28 14.37
CA ARG A 290 -18.53 16.66 15.70
C ARG A 290 -17.32 17.58 15.62
N SER A 291 -16.33 17.23 14.78
CA SER A 291 -15.13 18.06 14.63
C SER A 291 -15.41 19.46 14.08
N VAL A 292 -16.40 19.60 13.17
CA VAL A 292 -16.81 20.92 12.66
C VAL A 292 -17.42 21.76 13.79
N LEU A 293 -18.35 21.19 14.57
CA LEU A 293 -18.97 21.88 15.70
C LEU A 293 -17.94 22.30 16.77
N GLU A 294 -16.95 21.45 17.04
CA GLU A 294 -15.86 21.76 17.99
C GLU A 294 -14.98 22.92 17.50
N ARG A 295 -14.64 22.97 16.21
CA ARG A 295 -13.90 24.09 15.59
C ARG A 295 -14.70 25.39 15.64
N GLU A 296 -15.99 25.35 15.34
CA GLU A 296 -16.87 26.52 15.45
C GLU A 296 -17.00 27.02 16.89
N SER A 297 -16.96 26.13 17.88
CA SER A 297 -17.03 26.51 19.31
C SER A 297 -15.74 27.12 19.85
N THR A 298 -14.58 26.79 19.27
CA THR A 298 -13.26 27.25 19.73
C THR A 298 -12.77 28.50 19.00
N GLN A 299 -13.29 28.78 17.80
CA GLN A 299 -13.15 30.09 17.18
C GLN A 299 -13.98 31.11 17.94
N SER A 300 -13.40 31.64 19.03
CA SER A 300 -13.92 32.84 19.68
C SER A 300 -14.10 33.92 18.60
N PRO A 301 -15.26 34.59 18.52
CA PRO A 301 -15.50 35.61 17.51
C PRO A 301 -14.34 36.61 17.54
N PRO A 302 -13.85 37.06 16.37
CA PRO A 302 -12.74 38.00 16.32
C PRO A 302 -13.09 39.18 17.22
N LEU A 303 -12.26 39.41 18.24
CA LEU A 303 -12.44 40.52 19.17
C LEU A 303 -12.60 41.78 18.32
N LEU A 304 -13.80 42.37 18.35
CA LEU A 304 -14.06 43.60 17.63
C LEU A 304 -12.95 44.60 17.98
N PRO A 305 -12.36 45.27 16.97
CA PRO A 305 -11.28 46.21 17.23
C PRO A 305 -11.73 47.21 18.29
N ARG A 306 -10.98 47.29 19.40
CA ARG A 306 -11.31 48.23 20.48
C ARG A 306 -11.41 49.64 19.87
N PRO A 307 -12.48 50.39 20.15
CA PRO A 307 -12.61 51.76 19.66
C PRO A 307 -11.35 52.54 20.08
N ARG A 308 -10.69 53.18 19.10
CA ARG A 308 -9.53 54.01 19.39
C ARG A 308 -9.97 55.15 20.32
N PRO A 309 -9.22 55.48 21.38
CA PRO A 309 -9.52 56.65 22.19
C PRO A 309 -9.56 57.88 21.27
N ARG A 310 -10.65 58.65 21.35
CA ARG A 310 -10.72 59.94 20.66
C ARG A 310 -9.73 60.88 21.34
N CYS A 311 -8.75 61.37 20.58
CA CYS A 311 -7.92 62.50 20.98
C CYS A 311 -8.70 63.81 20.79
#